data_AF-A0A1S1YX66-F1
#
_entry.id   AF-A0A1S1YX66-F1
#
_cell.length_a   1.000
_cell.length_b   1.000
_cell.length_c   1.000
_cell.angle_alpha   90.00
_cell.angle_beta   90.00
_cell.angle_gamma   90.00
#
_symmetry.space_group_name_H-M   'P 1'
#
loop_
_entity.id
_entity.type
_entity.pdbx_description
1 polymer ?
#
loop_
_entity_poly.entity_id
_entity_poly.type
_entity_poly.pdbx_seq_one_letter_code
_entity_poly.pdbx_strand_id
1 'polypeptide(L)'
;MKKSILKILATTLFAIQLFTVNATASDEKKIIKSHTIDVSQIVMTIQYGDGFFTLTRRLFKALDKNPENVTWEDVFLLKTIYEEQKGNDKLKVGDKFIIVKNEFI
;
A
#
# COMPACT_ATOMS: atom_id res chain seq x y z
N MET A 1 -38.05 -6.04 -36.74
CA MET A 1 -38.50 -5.56 -35.41
C MET A 1 -37.61 -6.16 -34.33
N LYS A 2 -37.13 -5.31 -33.40
CA LYS A 2 -36.48 -5.61 -32.09
C LYS A 2 -35.09 -6.28 -32.18
N LYS A 3 -33.98 -5.55 -31.98
CA LYS A 3 -33.26 -5.35 -30.68
C LYS A 3 -33.07 -6.69 -29.95
N SER A 4 -31.88 -7.15 -29.56
CA SER A 4 -30.94 -6.44 -28.70
C SER A 4 -29.79 -7.38 -28.24
N ILE A 5 -28.61 -6.78 -27.95
CA ILE A 5 -27.69 -7.10 -26.84
C ILE A 5 -26.92 -8.43 -26.96
N LEU A 6 -25.70 -8.45 -27.52
CA LEU A 6 -24.43 -8.17 -26.81
C LEU A 6 -24.35 -8.80 -25.41
N LYS A 7 -23.62 -9.91 -25.28
CA LYS A 7 -22.71 -10.16 -24.14
C LYS A 7 -21.84 -11.37 -24.45
N ILE A 8 -20.63 -11.06 -24.92
CA ILE A 8 -19.46 -11.93 -24.90
C ILE A 8 -19.20 -12.22 -23.41
N LEU A 9 -19.47 -13.44 -22.96
CA LEU A 9 -19.07 -13.90 -21.64
C LEU A 9 -17.83 -14.78 -21.82
N ALA A 10 -16.67 -14.13 -21.94
CA ALA A 10 -15.38 -14.76 -21.84
C ALA A 10 -15.22 -15.33 -20.42
N THR A 11 -15.60 -16.58 -20.25
CA THR A 11 -15.35 -17.37 -19.04
C THR A 11 -13.95 -17.97 -19.17
N THR A 12 -12.93 -17.14 -18.98
CA THR A 12 -11.58 -17.62 -18.65
C THR A 12 -11.61 -18.15 -17.21
N LEU A 13 -12.16 -19.34 -17.04
CA LEU A 13 -12.03 -20.12 -15.82
C LEU A 13 -10.79 -21.03 -15.96
N PHE A 14 -9.61 -20.40 -16.06
CA PHE A 14 -8.36 -21.11 -15.79
C PHE A 14 -8.24 -21.28 -14.27
N ALA A 15 -8.95 -22.29 -13.77
CA ALA A 15 -8.63 -22.93 -12.51
C ALA A 15 -7.27 -23.61 -12.70
N ILE A 16 -6.18 -22.87 -12.50
CA ILE A 16 -4.86 -23.45 -12.34
C ILE A 16 -4.89 -24.20 -11.02
N GLN A 17 -5.14 -25.50 -11.13
CA GLN A 17 -4.96 -26.48 -10.08
C GLN A 17 -3.50 -26.39 -9.61
N LEU A 18 -3.31 -25.96 -8.37
CA LEU A 18 -2.04 -26.00 -7.66
C LEU A 18 -1.65 -27.46 -7.40
N PHE A 19 -1.16 -28.14 -8.43
CA PHE A 19 -0.33 -29.33 -8.30
C PHE A 19 1.11 -28.93 -8.56
N THR A 20 1.78 -28.37 -7.55
CA THR A 20 3.24 -28.34 -7.56
C THR A 20 3.73 -29.67 -7.03
N VAL A 21 4.18 -30.48 -7.98
CA VAL A 21 4.95 -31.71 -7.82
C VAL A 21 6.13 -31.47 -6.88
N ASN A 22 6.25 -32.26 -5.81
CA ASN A 22 7.47 -32.35 -5.01
C ASN A 22 8.53 -33.10 -5.83
N ALA A 23 9.20 -32.38 -6.74
CA ALA A 23 10.47 -32.83 -7.30
C ALA A 23 11.56 -32.47 -6.28
N THR A 24 11.90 -33.40 -5.38
CA THR A 24 13.10 -33.31 -4.56
C THR A 24 14.33 -33.49 -5.45
N ALA A 25 14.77 -32.41 -6.08
CA ALA A 25 16.13 -32.30 -6.58
C ALA A 25 17.04 -32.00 -5.39
N SER A 26 17.88 -32.97 -5.04
CA SER A 26 18.94 -32.82 -4.06
C SER A 26 20.04 -31.94 -4.65
N ASP A 27 19.84 -30.64 -4.60
CA ASP A 27 20.92 -29.67 -4.77
C ASP A 27 21.28 -29.13 -3.38
N GLU A 28 22.55 -29.28 -3.02
CA GLU A 28 23.17 -28.67 -1.84
C GLU A 28 23.01 -27.14 -1.90
N LYS A 29 21.85 -26.63 -1.48
CA LYS A 29 21.59 -25.21 -1.36
C LYS A 29 22.36 -24.69 -0.16
N LYS A 30 23.52 -24.09 -0.44
CA LYS A 30 24.12 -23.05 0.38
C LYS A 30 23.04 -21.99 0.59
N ILE A 31 22.30 -22.06 1.70
CA ILE A 31 21.24 -21.11 2.03
C ILE A 31 21.92 -19.75 2.18
N ILE A 32 21.84 -18.94 1.13
CA ILE A 32 22.17 -17.52 1.18
C ILE A 32 21.22 -16.95 2.24
N LYS A 33 21.76 -16.45 3.36
CA LYS A 33 20.99 -15.95 4.51
C LYS A 33 19.78 -15.14 4.03
N SER A 34 18.59 -15.72 4.15
CA SER A 34 17.33 -15.03 3.83
C SER A 34 17.07 -13.97 4.90
N HIS A 35 17.22 -12.69 4.55
CA HIS A 35 16.72 -11.59 5.37
C HIS A 35 15.24 -11.42 5.07
N THR A 36 14.40 -11.63 6.06
CA THR A 36 12.97 -11.29 5.97
C THR A 36 12.83 -9.83 6.36
N ILE A 37 12.49 -8.97 5.39
CA ILE A 37 12.11 -7.58 5.66
C ILE A 37 10.60 -7.59 5.83
N ASP A 38 10.12 -7.34 7.05
CA ASP A 38 8.69 -7.16 7.29
C ASP A 38 8.28 -5.78 6.76
N VAL A 39 7.41 -5.76 5.76
CA VAL A 39 6.91 -4.54 5.13
C VAL A 39 5.47 -4.34 5.58
N SER A 40 5.30 -3.64 6.69
CA SER A 40 3.99 -3.22 7.16
C SER A 40 3.53 -1.96 6.42
N GLN A 41 2.26 -1.94 5.98
CA GLN A 41 1.65 -0.81 5.27
C GLN A 41 0.52 -0.18 6.09
N ILE A 42 0.37 1.15 6.01
CA ILE A 42 -0.72 1.92 6.60
C ILE A 42 -1.50 2.59 5.48
N VAL A 43 -2.81 2.35 5.42
CA VAL A 43 -3.69 3.03 4.47
C VAL A 43 -4.32 4.25 5.14
N MET A 44 -3.96 5.43 4.67
CA MET A 44 -4.49 6.70 5.14
C MET A 44 -5.64 7.14 4.24
N THR A 45 -6.76 7.55 4.84
CA THR A 45 -7.89 8.17 4.12
C THR A 45 -8.02 9.63 4.55
N ILE A 46 -8.15 10.53 3.57
CA ILE A 46 -8.35 11.96 3.79
C ILE A 46 -9.78 12.22 4.23
N GLN A 47 -9.92 12.90 5.36
CA GLN A 47 -11.16 13.32 5.99
C GLN A 47 -11.37 14.84 5.83
N TYR A 48 -12.59 15.30 6.06
CA TYR A 48 -12.90 16.72 6.02
C TYR A 48 -12.09 17.48 7.08
N GLY A 49 -11.43 18.58 6.67
CA GLY A 49 -10.59 19.39 7.55
C GLY A 49 -9.16 18.85 7.76
N ASP A 50 -8.78 17.75 7.11
CA ASP A 50 -7.40 17.28 7.14
C ASP A 50 -6.46 18.27 6.42
N GLY A 51 -5.36 18.58 7.08
CA GLY A 51 -4.14 19.11 6.48
C GLY A 51 -2.99 18.13 6.67
N PHE A 52 -1.87 18.33 5.98
CA PHE A 52 -0.70 17.43 6.09
C PHE A 52 -0.19 17.29 7.54
N PHE A 53 -0.26 18.34 8.34
CA PHE A 53 0.12 18.26 9.77
C PHE A 53 -0.80 17.31 10.55
N THR A 54 -2.11 17.43 10.38
CA THR A 54 -3.10 16.56 11.03
C THR A 54 -2.97 15.11 10.58
N LEU A 55 -2.71 14.89 9.29
CA LEU A 55 -2.44 13.56 8.74
C LEU A 55 -1.16 12.97 9.34
N THR A 56 -0.10 13.75 9.47
CA THR A 56 1.17 13.28 10.07
C THR A 56 1.00 12.91 11.54
N ARG A 57 0.23 13.69 12.30
CA ARG A 57 -0.13 13.33 13.70
C ARG A 57 -0.92 12.02 13.78
N ARG A 58 -1.85 11.79 12.85
CA ARG A 58 -2.61 10.52 12.78
C ARG A 58 -1.70 9.35 12.41
N LEU A 59 -0.75 9.56 11.51
CA LEU A 59 0.26 8.56 11.18
C LEU A 59 1.11 8.21 12.41
N PHE A 60 1.58 9.22 13.16
CA PHE A 60 2.34 8.99 14.39
C PHE A 60 1.56 8.14 15.39
N LYS A 61 0.27 8.41 15.59
CA LYS A 61 -0.59 7.55 16.43
C LYS A 61 -0.67 6.11 15.91
N ALA A 62 -0.74 5.91 14.59
CA ALA A 62 -0.79 4.58 13.98
C ALA A 62 0.57 3.83 13.99
N LEU A 63 1.67 4.56 14.23
CA LEU A 63 3.02 4.04 14.41
C LEU A 63 3.43 3.92 15.87
N ASP A 64 2.50 4.11 16.82
CA ASP A 64 2.78 4.13 18.27
C ASP A 64 3.84 5.17 18.68
N LYS A 65 3.98 6.27 17.91
CA LYS A 65 4.83 7.44 18.22
C LYS A 65 4.01 8.53 18.90
N ASN A 66 4.67 9.39 19.69
CA ASN A 66 4.00 10.54 20.31
C ASN A 66 3.61 11.59 19.25
N PRO A 67 2.31 11.84 19.00
CA PRO A 67 1.86 12.77 17.95
C PRO A 67 2.24 14.24 18.18
N GLU A 68 2.66 14.63 19.38
CA GLU A 68 3.14 15.99 19.63
C GLU A 68 4.59 16.22 19.18
N ASN A 69 5.31 15.15 18.83
CA ASN A 69 6.70 15.22 18.36
C ASN A 69 6.81 15.33 16.83
N VAL A 70 5.71 15.59 16.11
CA VAL A 70 5.72 15.76 14.65
C VAL A 70 6.58 16.96 14.27
N THR A 71 7.55 16.75 13.39
CA THR A 71 8.41 17.81 12.85
C THR A 71 7.97 18.24 11.45
N TRP A 72 8.56 19.32 10.94
CA TRP A 72 8.31 19.76 9.57
C TRP A 72 8.85 18.78 8.53
N GLU A 73 9.94 18.09 8.84
CA GLU A 73 10.52 17.05 8.00
C GLU A 73 9.57 15.86 7.85
N ASP A 74 8.90 15.43 8.93
CA ASP A 74 7.88 14.38 8.86
C ASP A 74 6.70 14.79 7.97
N VAL A 75 6.26 16.04 8.12
CA VAL A 75 5.14 16.59 7.33
C VAL A 75 5.52 16.70 5.85
N PHE A 76 6.75 17.13 5.57
CA PHE A 76 7.26 17.22 4.21
C PHE A 76 7.40 15.83 3.57
N LEU A 77 7.94 14.86 4.30
CA LEU A 77 8.03 13.47 3.84
C LEU A 77 6.65 12.91 3.49
N LEU A 78 5.66 13.12 4.37
CA LEU A 78 4.29 12.69 4.11
C LEU A 78 3.70 13.36 2.86
N LYS A 79 3.94 14.66 2.69
CA LYS A 79 3.51 15.41 1.51
C LYS A 79 4.12 14.82 0.25
N THR A 80 5.42 14.54 0.24
CA THR A 80 6.12 13.95 -0.89
C THR A 80 5.54 12.59 -1.25
N ILE A 81 5.33 11.71 -0.28
CA ILE A 81 4.73 10.38 -0.50
C ILE A 81 3.33 10.50 -1.11
N TYR A 82 2.52 11.44 -0.61
CA TYR A 82 1.20 11.69 -1.18
C TYR A 82 1.28 12.22 -2.62
N GLU A 83 2.17 13.18 -2.86
CA GLU A 83 2.37 13.82 -4.16
C GLU A 83 2.86 12.83 -5.21
N GLU A 84 3.77 11.92 -4.84
CA GLU A 84 4.22 10.82 -5.71
C GLU A 84 3.08 9.87 -6.09
N GLN A 85 2.16 9.58 -5.17
CA GLN A 85 1.03 8.67 -5.42
C GLN A 85 -0.14 9.33 -6.16
N LYS A 86 -0.33 10.64 -6.01
CA LYS A 86 -1.47 11.37 -6.58
C LYS A 86 -1.11 12.29 -7.75
N GLY A 87 0.18 12.54 -7.98
CA GLY A 87 0.69 13.48 -8.96
C GLY A 87 0.42 14.95 -8.62
N ASN A 88 0.02 15.26 -7.38
CA ASN A 88 -0.20 16.61 -6.87
C ASN A 88 -0.31 16.61 -5.33
N ASP A 89 -0.25 17.78 -4.71
CA ASP A 89 -0.34 17.97 -3.26
C ASP A 89 -1.72 18.45 -2.75
N LYS A 90 -2.74 18.47 -3.61
CA LYS A 90 -4.08 18.89 -3.23
C LYS A 90 -4.79 17.73 -2.54
N LEU A 91 -4.99 17.87 -1.24
CA LEU A 91 -5.77 16.93 -0.44
C LEU A 91 -7.23 16.93 -0.90
N LYS A 92 -7.75 15.75 -1.26
CA LYS A 92 -9.15 15.55 -1.65
C LYS A 92 -9.81 14.57 -0.69
N VAL A 93 -10.92 15.00 -0.09
CA VAL A 93 -11.66 14.16 0.86
C VAL A 93 -12.10 12.84 0.20
N GLY A 94 -11.89 11.74 0.93
CA GLY A 94 -12.15 10.38 0.45
C GLY A 94 -10.99 9.73 -0.29
N ASP A 95 -9.98 10.49 -0.71
CA ASP A 95 -8.78 9.91 -1.30
C ASP A 95 -8.01 9.08 -0.28
N LYS A 96 -7.39 8.02 -0.77
CA LYS A 96 -6.56 7.10 0.00
C LYS A 96 -5.14 7.07 -0.53
N PHE A 97 -4.17 6.97 0.36
CA PHE A 97 -2.76 6.78 0.03
C PHE A 97 -2.14 5.81 1.02
N ILE A 98 -1.05 5.16 0.60
CA ILE A 98 -0.40 4.08 1.34
C ILE A 98 0.92 4.60 1.88
N ILE A 99 1.25 4.24 3.12
CA ILE A 99 2.54 4.56 3.73
C ILE A 99 3.19 3.26 4.13
N VAL A 100 4.47 3.09 3.79
CA VAL A 100 5.24 1.95 4.27
C VAL A 100 5.82 2.33 5.62
N LYS A 101 5.57 1.52 6.67
CA LYS A 101 5.97 1.87 8.05
C LYS A 101 7.48 2.20 8.14
N ASN A 102 8.30 1.48 7.40
CA ASN A 102 9.75 1.62 7.40
C ASN A 102 10.24 2.98 6.87
N GLU A 103 9.37 3.78 6.23
CA GLU A 103 9.70 5.14 5.78
C GLU A 103 9.68 6.17 6.93
N PHE A 104 9.04 5.85 8.07
CA PHE A 104 8.81 6.78 9.20
C PHE A 104 9.30 6.27 10.57
N ILE A 105 9.92 5.08 10.63
CA ILE A 105 10.52 4.49 11.83
C ILE A 105 11.99 4.90 11.94
#